data_AF-A0A7X4A3H8-F1
#
_entry.id   AF-A0A7X4A3H8-F1
#
_cell.length_a   1.000
_cell.length_b   1.000
_cell.length_c   1.000
_cell.angle_alpha   90.00
_cell.angle_beta   90.00
_cell.angle_gamma   90.00
#
_symmetry.space_group_name_H-M   'P 1'
#
loop_
_entity.id
_entity.type
_entity.pdbx_description
1 polymer ?
#
loop_
_entity_poly.entity_id
_entity_poly.type
_entity_poly.pdbx_seq_one_letter_code
_entity_poly.pdbx_strand_id
1 'polypeptide(L)'
;MSFRSTSGGLSGMPLASMPAVAIDTETTGLDVEKVRIVEIGAVRLETCAPGEQRVYSELVDPGIPIPGASIEIHGITDSDVAGAPPFPERMAEFAAWAGPAVVIGYSIGFDLAVFRAEHERHGLPWQPPRTLDVGHLVDLVAPALPEKSLETAAGWLGVEVSGRHRA
;
A
#
# COMPACT_ATOMS: atom_id res chain seq x y z
N MET A 1 8.81 5.02 -13.15
CA MET A 1 7.39 4.77 -13.50
C MET A 1 6.55 5.04 -12.26
N SER A 2 5.26 5.38 -12.39
CA SER A 2 4.34 5.58 -11.25
C SER A 2 3.14 4.63 -11.38
N PHE A 3 2.15 4.71 -10.48
CA PHE A 3 0.90 3.97 -10.60
C PHE A 3 0.29 4.17 -11.99
N ARG A 4 -0.16 3.09 -12.64
CA ARG A 4 -0.72 3.19 -13.99
C ARG A 4 -2.12 3.78 -13.92
N SER A 5 -2.34 4.85 -14.67
CA SER A 5 -3.65 5.47 -14.79
C SER A 5 -4.66 4.50 -15.40
N THR A 6 -5.86 4.46 -14.83
CA THR A 6 -7.02 3.80 -15.38
C THR A 6 -7.61 4.70 -16.49
N SER A 7 -6.97 4.77 -17.66
CA SER A 7 -7.45 5.62 -18.76
C SER A 7 -8.66 4.99 -19.45
N GLY A 8 -9.77 5.75 -19.54
CA GLY A 8 -10.89 5.51 -20.47
C GLY A 8 -11.63 4.18 -20.29
N GLY A 9 -12.56 4.10 -19.33
CA GLY A 9 -13.46 2.95 -19.20
C GLY A 9 -14.15 2.78 -17.85
N LEU A 10 -13.62 3.41 -16.79
CA LEU A 10 -14.18 3.26 -15.43
C LEU A 10 -15.40 4.14 -15.15
N SER A 11 -15.65 5.17 -15.97
CA SER A 11 -16.77 6.08 -15.74
C SER A 11 -18.10 5.34 -15.91
N GLY A 12 -18.89 5.23 -14.85
CA GLY A 12 -20.16 4.51 -14.83
C GLY A 12 -20.06 3.02 -14.47
N MET A 13 -18.85 2.48 -14.24
CA MET A 13 -18.71 1.13 -13.68
C MET A 13 -19.08 1.15 -12.19
N PRO A 14 -19.84 0.15 -11.69
CA PRO A 14 -20.00 -0.05 -10.25
C PRO A 14 -18.63 -0.23 -9.59
N LEU A 15 -18.45 0.33 -8.38
CA LEU A 15 -17.19 0.21 -7.63
C LEU A 15 -16.77 -1.25 -7.43
N ALA A 16 -17.73 -2.13 -7.16
CA ALA A 16 -17.51 -3.57 -7.00
C ALA A 16 -16.99 -4.27 -8.27
N SER A 17 -17.08 -3.61 -9.44
CA SER A 17 -16.63 -4.12 -10.72
C SER A 17 -15.35 -3.43 -11.23
N MET A 18 -14.76 -2.53 -10.44
CA MET A 18 -13.50 -1.86 -10.78
C MET A 18 -12.29 -2.71 -10.35
N PRO A 19 -11.27 -2.88 -11.21
CA PRO A 19 -10.00 -3.46 -10.80
C PRO A 19 -9.40 -2.64 -9.65
N ALA A 20 -9.00 -3.31 -8.58
CA ALA A 20 -8.44 -2.66 -7.41
C ALA A 20 -7.15 -3.33 -6.96
N VAL A 21 -6.29 -2.54 -6.32
CA VAL A 21 -5.08 -3.02 -5.64
C VAL A 21 -5.10 -2.46 -4.23
N ALA A 22 -5.22 -3.34 -3.24
CA ALA A 22 -4.99 -2.98 -1.85
C ALA A 22 -3.49 -2.91 -1.62
N ILE A 23 -2.99 -1.87 -0.95
CA ILE A 23 -1.57 -1.70 -0.66
C ILE A 23 -1.34 -1.38 0.82
N ASP A 24 -0.16 -1.73 1.29
CA ASP A 24 0.40 -1.37 2.58
C ASP A 24 1.92 -1.22 2.45
N THR A 25 2.53 -0.36 3.25
CA THR A 25 3.97 -0.14 3.23
C THR A 25 4.58 -0.20 4.62
N GLU A 26 5.66 -0.97 4.75
CA GLU A 26 6.54 -0.86 5.90
C GLU A 26 7.67 0.12 5.60
N THR A 27 8.03 0.90 6.61
CA THR A 27 8.89 2.07 6.41
C THR A 27 9.88 2.31 7.54
N THR A 28 10.94 3.06 7.25
CA THR A 28 11.99 3.42 8.24
C THR A 28 11.54 4.45 9.29
N GLY A 29 10.26 4.79 9.39
CA GLY A 29 9.72 5.75 10.35
C GLY A 29 8.41 6.40 9.89
N LEU A 30 7.96 7.45 10.59
CA LEU A 30 6.67 8.11 10.31
C LEU A 30 6.80 9.53 9.71
N ASP A 31 8.02 10.07 9.65
CA ASP A 31 8.29 11.40 9.08
C ASP A 31 8.36 11.29 7.54
N VAL A 32 7.25 11.63 6.87
CA VAL A 32 7.09 11.53 5.40
C VAL A 32 8.18 12.24 4.59
N GLU A 33 8.87 13.24 5.15
CA GLU A 33 9.96 13.93 4.45
C GLU A 33 11.25 13.10 4.42
N LYS A 34 11.49 12.29 5.45
CA LYS A 34 12.75 11.55 5.66
C LYS A 34 12.63 10.05 5.48
N VAL A 35 11.43 9.52 5.61
CA VAL A 35 11.15 8.09 5.61
C VAL A 35 11.50 7.43 4.27
N ARG A 36 11.94 6.18 4.35
CA ARG A 36 12.16 5.27 3.22
C ARG A 36 11.22 4.08 3.30
N ILE A 37 10.81 3.57 2.15
CA ILE A 37 10.07 2.30 2.05
C ILE A 37 11.05 1.14 2.26
N VAL A 38 10.66 0.16 3.07
CA VAL A 38 11.40 -1.10 3.27
C VAL A 38 10.66 -2.32 2.72
N GLU A 39 9.34 -2.28 2.64
CA GLU A 39 8.49 -3.33 2.05
C GLU A 39 7.31 -2.70 1.33
N ILE A 40 6.92 -3.30 0.20
CA ILE A 40 5.67 -3.00 -0.49
C ILE A 40 4.82 -4.27 -0.46
N GLY A 41 3.75 -4.24 0.32
CA GLY A 41 2.71 -5.25 0.33
C GLY A 41 1.53 -4.81 -0.53
N ALA A 42 0.98 -5.73 -1.32
CA ALA A 42 -0.21 -5.47 -2.10
C ALA A 42 -0.99 -6.73 -2.46
N VAL A 43 -2.30 -6.58 -2.54
CA VAL A 43 -3.22 -7.61 -3.05
C VAL A 43 -4.04 -7.04 -4.19
N ARG A 44 -3.97 -7.68 -5.35
CA ARG A 44 -4.82 -7.35 -6.49
C ARG A 44 -6.18 -8.02 -6.35
N LEU A 45 -7.24 -7.23 -6.42
CA LEU A 45 -8.62 -7.66 -6.34
C LEU A 45 -9.22 -7.73 -7.76
N GLU A 46 -9.43 -8.95 -8.24
CA GLU A 46 -10.08 -9.20 -9.54
C GLU A 46 -11.61 -9.30 -9.36
N THR A 47 -12.36 -8.72 -10.30
CA THR A 47 -13.77 -8.34 -10.10
C THR A 47 -14.79 -9.43 -10.40
N CYS A 48 -14.40 -10.55 -11.02
CA CYS A 48 -15.38 -11.49 -11.61
C CYS A 48 -15.09 -12.99 -11.43
N ALA A 49 -14.10 -13.41 -10.64
CA ALA A 49 -13.94 -14.83 -10.34
C ALA A 49 -13.32 -15.04 -8.94
N PRO A 50 -13.89 -15.91 -8.09
CA PRO A 50 -13.16 -16.46 -6.95
C PRO A 50 -12.05 -17.35 -7.53
N GLY A 51 -10.86 -16.78 -7.72
CA GLY A 51 -9.73 -17.46 -8.32
C GLY A 51 -8.49 -16.57 -8.36
N GLU A 52 -7.51 -16.92 -7.53
CA GLU A 52 -6.20 -16.30 -7.33
C GLU A 52 -6.19 -14.80 -6.99
N GLN A 53 -6.23 -14.52 -5.68
CA GLN A 53 -5.65 -13.29 -5.16
C GLN A 53 -4.19 -13.24 -5.59
N ARG A 54 -3.82 -12.24 -6.39
CA ARG A 54 -2.41 -12.00 -6.69
C ARG A 54 -1.86 -11.17 -5.55
N VAL A 55 -0.88 -11.73 -4.86
CA VAL A 55 -0.14 -11.05 -3.79
C VAL A 55 1.19 -10.55 -4.34
N TYR A 56 1.60 -9.38 -3.89
CA TYR A 56 2.91 -8.79 -4.06
C TYR A 56 3.43 -8.44 -2.68
N SER A 57 4.58 -8.96 -2.29
CA SER A 57 5.21 -8.67 -1.00
C SER A 57 6.70 -8.71 -1.26
N GLU A 58 7.29 -7.53 -1.41
CA GLU A 58 8.66 -7.38 -1.87
C GLU A 58 9.40 -6.35 -1.02
N LEU A 59 10.60 -6.73 -0.60
CA LEU A 59 11.52 -5.84 0.10
C LEU A 59 12.13 -4.80 -0.86
N VAL A 60 12.43 -3.65 -0.29
CA VAL A 60 13.09 -2.51 -0.91
C VAL A 60 14.35 -2.19 -0.12
N ASP A 61 15.48 -2.01 -0.79
CA ASP A 61 16.67 -1.43 -0.14
C ASP A 61 16.43 0.07 0.10
N PRO A 62 16.29 0.52 1.37
CA PRO A 62 16.04 1.92 1.69
C PRO A 62 17.29 2.78 1.50
N GLY A 63 18.48 2.22 1.26
CA GLY A 63 19.74 2.94 1.11
C GLY A 63 20.19 3.71 2.35
N ILE A 64 19.55 3.47 3.52
CA ILE A 64 19.90 4.01 4.83
C ILE A 64 19.72 2.91 5.89
N PRO A 65 20.40 2.99 7.04
CA PRO A 65 20.14 2.07 8.15
C PRO A 65 18.68 2.16 8.63
N ILE A 66 18.04 1.01 8.82
CA ILE A 66 16.67 0.94 9.36
C ILE A 66 16.72 1.25 10.87
N PRO A 67 15.99 2.28 11.35
CA PRO A 67 15.99 2.61 12.77
C PRO A 67 15.43 1.49 13.63
N GLY A 68 16.05 1.21 14.78
CA GLY A 68 15.62 0.13 15.69
C GLY A 68 14.15 0.21 16.11
N ALA A 69 13.60 1.41 16.27
CA ALA A 69 12.18 1.60 16.58
C ALA A 69 11.24 1.11 15.46
N SER A 70 11.64 1.20 14.18
CA SER A 70 10.89 0.61 13.06
C SER A 70 11.05 -0.91 13.02
N ILE A 71 12.27 -1.41 13.26
CA ILE A 71 12.55 -2.85 13.35
C ILE A 71 11.70 -3.48 14.46
N GLU A 72 11.53 -2.83 15.61
CA GLU A 72 10.68 -3.31 16.71
C GLU A 72 9.20 -3.44 16.32
N ILE A 73 8.75 -2.65 15.33
CA ILE A 73 7.36 -2.68 14.84
C ILE A 73 7.19 -3.79 13.80
N HIS A 74 7.95 -3.75 12.70
CA HIS A 74 7.73 -4.60 11.53
C HIS A 74 8.67 -5.82 11.43
N GLY A 75 9.74 -5.85 12.24
CA GLY A 75 10.70 -6.96 12.28
C GLY A 75 11.72 -7.01 11.13
N ILE A 76 11.54 -6.25 10.06
CA ILE A 76 12.50 -6.14 8.93
C ILE A 76 13.80 -5.47 9.38
N THR A 77 14.93 -6.12 9.14
CA THR A 77 16.28 -5.67 9.51
C THR A 77 17.10 -5.25 8.30
N ASP A 78 18.23 -4.55 8.53
CA ASP A 78 19.20 -4.22 7.47
C ASP A 78 19.70 -5.48 6.72
N SER A 79 19.78 -6.63 7.39
CA SER A 79 20.15 -7.89 6.76
C SER A 79 19.07 -8.47 5.85
N ASP A 80 17.79 -8.20 6.14
CA ASP A 80 16.69 -8.71 5.31
C ASP A 80 16.61 -7.96 3.98
N VAL A 81 16.86 -6.65 4.00
CA VAL A 81 16.87 -5.81 2.79
C VAL A 81 18.20 -5.84 2.03
N ALA A 82 19.21 -6.55 2.55
CA ALA A 82 20.53 -6.62 1.94
C ALA A 82 20.46 -7.30 0.56
N GLY A 83 20.74 -6.52 -0.49
CA GLY A 83 20.67 -7.00 -1.88
C GLY A 83 19.28 -6.94 -2.51
N ALA A 84 18.28 -6.42 -1.80
CA ALA A 84 17.00 -6.07 -2.40
C ALA A 84 17.17 -4.92 -3.41
N PRO A 85 16.34 -4.85 -4.47
CA PRO A 85 16.33 -3.72 -5.38
C PRO A 85 15.98 -2.39 -4.66
N PRO A 86 16.57 -1.26 -5.10
CA PRO A 86 16.20 0.05 -4.57
C PRO A 86 14.83 0.48 -5.10
N PHE A 87 14.25 1.51 -4.47
CA PHE A 87 12.91 2.01 -4.80
C PHE A 87 12.64 2.21 -6.31
N PRO A 88 13.52 2.82 -7.13
CA PRO A 88 13.21 3.06 -8.55
C PRO A 88 12.94 1.78 -9.35
N GLU A 89 13.69 0.72 -9.07
CA GLU A 89 13.55 -0.58 -9.69
C GLU A 89 12.28 -1.26 -9.18
N ARG A 90 12.11 -1.30 -7.85
CA ARG A 90 10.96 -1.96 -7.24
C ARG A 90 9.63 -1.29 -7.59
N MET A 91 9.61 0.03 -7.71
CA MET A 91 8.44 0.78 -8.16
C MET A 91 8.08 0.46 -9.62
N ALA A 92 9.07 0.22 -10.49
CA ALA A 92 8.81 -0.16 -11.88
C ALA A 92 8.18 -1.55 -11.98
N GLU A 93 8.70 -2.51 -11.22
CA GLU A 93 8.16 -3.86 -11.10
C GLU A 93 6.74 -3.84 -10.52
N PHE A 94 6.57 -3.14 -9.40
CA PHE A 94 5.28 -2.98 -8.74
C PHE A 94 4.25 -2.34 -9.68
N ALA A 95 4.59 -1.25 -10.39
CA ALA A 95 3.66 -0.61 -11.33
C ALA A 95 3.28 -1.51 -12.50
N ALA A 96 4.18 -2.40 -12.94
CA ALA A 96 3.87 -3.39 -13.97
C ALA A 96 2.95 -4.50 -13.46
N TRP A 97 3.19 -4.99 -12.23
CA TRP A 97 2.37 -5.99 -11.56
C TRP A 97 0.97 -5.45 -11.20
N ALA A 98 0.90 -4.26 -10.61
CA ALA A 98 -0.31 -3.60 -10.14
C ALA A 98 -1.22 -3.15 -11.28
N GLY A 99 -0.68 -2.94 -12.49
CA GLY A 99 -1.46 -2.57 -13.67
C GLY A 99 -2.34 -1.33 -13.46
N PRO A 100 -3.32 -1.08 -14.34
CA PRO A 100 -4.32 -0.05 -14.10
C PRO A 100 -5.34 -0.56 -13.06
N ALA A 101 -5.43 0.12 -11.92
CA ALA A 101 -6.35 -0.21 -10.83
C ALA A 101 -6.66 1.03 -9.96
N VAL A 102 -7.75 0.96 -9.21
CA VAL A 102 -7.98 1.85 -8.06
C VAL A 102 -7.10 1.38 -6.91
N VAL A 103 -6.36 2.30 -6.28
CA VAL A 103 -5.52 2.00 -5.12
C VAL A 103 -6.37 2.07 -3.86
N ILE A 104 -6.31 1.04 -3.03
CA ILE A 104 -7.10 0.91 -1.80
C ILE A 104 -6.14 0.71 -0.64
N GLY A 105 -6.46 1.25 0.53
CA GLY A 105 -5.72 0.98 1.76
C GLY A 105 -6.43 1.58 2.97
N TYR A 106 -5.90 1.33 4.16
CA TYR A 106 -6.42 1.87 5.40
C TYR A 106 -5.54 3.05 5.84
N SER A 107 -6.10 4.25 5.99
CA SER A 107 -5.28 5.47 6.20
C SER A 107 -4.25 5.70 5.08
N ILE A 108 -4.65 5.38 3.84
CA ILE A 108 -3.80 5.28 2.64
C ILE A 108 -3.08 6.58 2.27
N GLY A 109 -3.51 7.70 2.86
CA GLY A 109 -2.83 8.98 2.71
C GLY A 109 -1.36 8.93 3.12
N PHE A 110 -1.01 8.12 4.13
CA PHE A 110 0.39 7.93 4.55
C PHE A 110 1.21 7.25 3.46
N ASP A 111 0.79 6.06 2.99
CA ASP A 111 1.51 5.30 1.97
C ASP A 111 1.72 6.12 0.70
N LEU A 112 0.68 6.82 0.24
CA LEU A 112 0.77 7.67 -0.95
C LEU A 112 1.72 8.86 -0.75
N ALA A 113 1.79 9.42 0.45
CA ALA A 113 2.76 10.47 0.77
C ALA A 113 4.19 9.93 0.73
N VAL A 114 4.43 8.73 1.26
CA VAL A 114 5.73 8.06 1.21
C VAL A 114 6.13 7.72 -0.23
N PHE A 115 5.22 7.13 -1.02
CA PHE A 115 5.47 6.88 -2.44
C PHE A 115 5.80 8.17 -3.18
N ARG A 116 5.07 9.26 -2.93
CA ARG A 116 5.35 10.57 -3.54
C ARG A 116 6.74 11.07 -3.15
N ALA A 117 7.11 11.01 -1.87
CA ALA A 117 8.42 11.42 -1.38
C ALA A 117 9.55 10.63 -2.02
N GLU A 118 9.40 9.31 -2.17
CA GLU A 118 10.38 8.47 -2.88
C GLU A 118 10.49 8.82 -4.36
N HIS A 119 9.37 9.10 -5.04
CA HIS A 119 9.42 9.58 -6.44
C HIS A 119 10.19 10.90 -6.55
N GLU A 120 9.88 11.88 -5.70
CA GLU A 120 10.55 13.18 -5.69
C GLU A 120 12.06 13.03 -5.39
N ARG A 121 12.41 12.20 -4.40
CA ARG A 121 13.80 11.91 -4.00
C ARG A 121 14.63 11.30 -5.12
N HIS A 122 14.01 10.45 -5.94
CA HIS A 122 14.67 9.77 -7.05
C HIS A 122 14.49 10.48 -8.41
N GLY A 123 13.89 11.68 -8.44
CA GLY A 123 13.63 12.42 -9.69
C GLY A 123 12.68 11.68 -10.65
N LEU A 124 11.80 10.83 -10.12
CA LEU A 124 10.83 10.06 -10.87
C LEU A 124 9.51 10.84 -11.00
N PRO A 125 8.78 10.70 -12.12
CA PRO A 125 7.49 11.36 -12.29
C PRO A 125 6.45 10.76 -11.35
N TRP A 126 5.75 11.60 -10.59
CA TRP A 126 4.63 11.20 -9.76
C TRP A 126 3.30 11.52 -10.43
N GLN A 127 2.40 10.54 -10.49
CA GLN A 127 1.01 10.75 -10.88
C GLN A 127 0.12 10.16 -9.78
N PRO A 128 -0.66 10.99 -9.06
CA PRO A 128 -1.50 10.47 -7.98
C PRO A 128 -2.55 9.50 -8.55
N PRO A 129 -2.65 8.26 -8.02
CA PRO A 129 -3.64 7.30 -8.48
C PRO A 129 -5.05 7.71 -8.03
N ARG A 130 -6.06 7.06 -8.63
CA ARG A 130 -7.41 7.06 -8.05
C ARG A 130 -7.37 6.20 -6.80
N THR A 131 -7.88 6.72 -5.69
CA THR A 131 -7.73 6.09 -4.39
C THR A 131 -9.05 5.95 -3.65
N LEU A 132 -9.14 4.92 -2.81
CA LEU A 132 -10.22 4.72 -1.86
C LEU A 132 -9.62 4.38 -0.50
N ASP A 133 -9.87 5.23 0.49
CA ASP A 133 -9.50 4.97 1.87
C ASP A 133 -10.59 4.14 2.55
N VAL A 134 -10.24 2.94 3.02
CA VAL A 134 -11.16 2.03 3.70
C VAL A 134 -11.60 2.59 5.04
N GLY A 135 -10.73 3.29 5.77
CA GLY A 135 -11.09 3.93 7.04
C GLY A 135 -12.18 4.98 6.85
N HIS A 136 -12.07 5.81 5.81
CA HIS A 136 -13.14 6.76 5.47
C HIS A 136 -14.44 6.07 5.02
N LEU A 137 -14.35 4.92 4.34
CA LEU A 137 -15.55 4.16 3.97
C LEU A 137 -16.24 3.59 5.21
N VAL A 138 -15.47 3.02 6.14
CA VAL A 138 -15.95 2.51 7.43
C VAL A 138 -16.63 3.62 8.23
N ASP A 139 -16.05 4.82 8.25
CA ASP A 139 -16.65 5.99 8.90
C ASP A 139 -18.05 6.35 8.38
N LEU A 140 -18.26 6.17 7.06
CA LEU A 140 -19.54 6.46 6.43
C LEU A 140 -20.58 5.38 6.70
N VAL A 141 -20.18 4.11 6.70
CA VAL A 141 -21.12 2.97 6.80
C VAL A 141 -21.36 2.49 8.23
N ALA A 142 -20.43 2.77 9.13
CA ALA A 142 -20.45 2.32 10.52
C ALA A 142 -20.04 3.44 11.50
N PRO A 143 -20.74 4.60 11.50
CA PRO A 143 -20.36 5.78 12.30
C PRO A 143 -20.44 5.57 13.82
N ALA A 144 -21.10 4.50 14.27
CA ALA A 144 -21.23 4.16 15.69
C ALA A 144 -20.05 3.32 16.23
N LEU A 145 -19.07 2.98 15.40
CA LEU A 145 -17.90 2.23 15.88
C LEU A 145 -17.08 3.09 16.86
N PRO A 146 -16.68 2.51 18.00
CA PRO A 146 -16.04 3.26 19.09
C PRO A 146 -14.63 3.74 18.73
N GLU A 147 -13.94 3.00 17.85
CA GLU A 147 -12.60 3.30 17.38
C GLU A 147 -12.53 3.06 15.87
N LYS A 148 -11.68 3.84 15.19
CA LYS A 148 -11.48 3.83 13.74
C LYS A 148 -10.15 3.17 13.37
N SER A 149 -9.82 2.11 14.10
CA SER A 149 -8.66 1.28 13.82
C SER A 149 -9.03 0.17 12.83
N LEU A 150 -8.04 -0.32 12.09
CA LEU A 150 -8.21 -1.43 11.16
C LEU A 150 -8.80 -2.65 11.88
N GLU A 151 -8.39 -2.88 13.12
CA GLU A 151 -8.82 -4.03 13.91
C GLU A 151 -10.26 -3.90 14.37
N THR A 152 -10.70 -2.69 14.72
CA THR A 152 -12.10 -2.44 15.05
C THR A 152 -12.98 -2.64 13.82
N ALA A 153 -12.54 -2.14 12.66
CA ALA A 153 -13.24 -2.33 11.40
C ALA A 153 -13.28 -3.82 11.00
N ALA A 154 -12.17 -4.54 11.10
CA ALA A 154 -12.08 -5.96 10.77
C ALA A 154 -12.96 -6.79 11.70
N GLY A 155 -12.90 -6.55 13.02
CA GLY A 155 -13.76 -7.21 14.00
C GLY A 155 -15.24 -6.96 13.75
N TRP A 156 -15.62 -5.73 13.39
CA TRP A 156 -17.00 -5.39 13.00
C TRP A 156 -17.45 -6.15 11.75
N LEU A 157 -16.58 -6.33 10.76
CA LEU A 157 -16.84 -7.10 9.54
C LEU A 157 -16.75 -8.61 9.73
N GLY A 158 -16.36 -9.10 10.92
CA GLY A 158 -16.12 -10.53 11.17
C GLY A 158 -14.89 -11.09 10.46
N VAL A 159 -13.92 -10.23 10.12
CA VAL A 159 -12.65 -10.60 9.49
C VAL A 159 -11.59 -10.78 10.57
N GLU A 160 -10.93 -11.94 10.57
CA GLU A 160 -9.82 -12.21 11.48
C GLU A 160 -8.54 -11.53 10.97
N VAL A 161 -7.84 -10.81 11.86
CA VAL A 161 -6.56 -10.15 11.55
C VAL A 161 -5.43 -11.02 12.07
N SER A 162 -4.54 -11.46 11.18
CA SER A 162 -3.33 -12.21 11.51
C SER A 162 -2.10 -11.57 10.87
N GLY A 163 -0.94 -11.62 11.53
CA GLY A 163 0.32 -11.14 10.97
C GLY A 163 0.44 -9.61 10.89
N ARG A 164 0.25 -8.91 12.03
CA ARG A 164 0.40 -7.45 12.11
C ARG A 164 1.83 -6.99 11.77
N HIS A 165 1.92 -5.79 11.21
CA HIS A 165 3.18 -5.09 10.87
C HIS A 165 4.06 -5.86 9.88
N ARG A 166 3.38 -6.47 8.92
CA ARG A 166 3.93 -7.15 7.75
C ARG A 166 3.00 -6.85 6.60
N ALA A 167 3.53 -6.28 5.52
CA ALA A 167 2.73 -5.88 4.38
C ALA A 167 2.41 -7.07 3.44
#